data_AF-A0A2V8N0N3-F1
#
_entry.id   AF-A0A2V8N0N3-F1
#
_cell.length_a   1.000
_cell.length_b   1.000
_cell.length_c   1.000
_cell.angle_alpha   90.00
_cell.angle_beta   90.00
_cell.angle_gamma   90.00
#
_symmetry.space_group_name_H-M   'P 1'
#
loop_
_entity.id
_entity.type
_entity.pdbx_description
1 polymer ?
#
loop_
_entity_poly.entity_id
_entity_poly.type
_entity_poly.pdbx_seq_one_letter_code
_entity_poly.pdbx_strand_id
1 'polypeptide(L)' 'ALVGSKLAGATSVTAVQGSRVVINVPDQIWRKQLMKMRPQLLAKMNEPWASPWIKEIVFTYEN' A
#
# COMPACT_ATOMS: atom_id res chain seq x y z
N ALA A 1 -15.69 -12.22 4.73
CA ALA A 1 -15.34 -10.79 4.82
C ALA A 1 -14.75 -10.52 6.20
N LEU A 2 -13.45 -10.19 6.31
CA LEU A 2 -12.79 -9.60 7.51
C LEU A 2 -11.26 -9.44 7.37
N VAL A 3 -10.68 -9.82 6.22
CA VAL A 3 -9.22 -9.69 6.01
C VAL A 3 -8.83 -8.22 5.78
N GLY A 4 -9.69 -7.44 5.13
CA GLY A 4 -9.44 -6.03 4.80
C GLY A 4 -9.34 -5.10 6.02
N SER A 5 -10.13 -5.32 7.07
CA SER A 5 -10.10 -4.47 8.28
C SER A 5 -8.86 -4.72 9.14
N LYS A 6 -8.42 -5.98 9.26
CA LYS A 6 -7.13 -6.32 9.89
C LYS A 6 -5.95 -5.77 9.09
N LEU A 7 -6.04 -5.82 7.76
CA LEU A 7 -5.03 -5.27 6.86
C LEU A 7 -4.90 -3.75 7.04
N ALA A 8 -6.00 -3.02 7.00
CA ALA A 8 -5.99 -1.56 7.18
C ALA A 8 -5.40 -1.12 8.52
N GLY A 9 -5.62 -1.89 9.59
CA GLY A 9 -5.02 -1.63 10.90
C GLY A 9 -3.54 -2.04 11.02
N ALA A 10 -3.07 -2.97 10.19
CA ALA A 10 -1.69 -3.47 10.22
C ALA A 10 -0.75 -2.78 9.21
N THR A 11 -1.30 -2.20 8.14
CA THR A 11 -0.52 -1.44 7.16
C THR A 11 -0.46 0.02 7.57
N SER A 12 0.62 0.41 8.23
CA SER A 12 0.94 1.83 8.44
C SER A 12 1.68 2.37 7.23
N VAL A 13 1.17 3.44 6.61
CA VAL A 13 1.93 4.22 5.64
C VAL A 13 3.11 4.81 6.39
N THR A 14 4.28 4.22 6.20
CA THR A 14 5.46 4.51 7.03
C THR A 14 6.18 5.76 6.53
N ALA A 15 6.07 6.04 5.21
CA ALA A 15 6.55 7.27 4.61
C ALA A 15 5.86 7.55 3.27
N VAL A 16 5.57 8.83 3.02
CA VAL A 16 5.31 9.36 1.67
C VAL A 16 6.54 10.15 1.26
N GLN A 17 7.38 9.58 0.39
CA GLN A 17 8.53 10.28 -0.20
C GLN A 17 8.13 10.83 -1.57
N GLY A 18 7.67 12.08 -1.60
CA GLY A 18 7.22 12.74 -2.82
C GLY A 18 6.05 12.00 -3.46
N SER A 19 6.31 11.27 -4.56
CA SER A 19 5.33 10.46 -5.31
C SER A 19 5.36 8.96 -4.98
N ARG A 20 6.15 8.56 -3.98
CA ARG A 20 6.36 7.17 -3.58
C ARG A 20 5.76 6.89 -2.21
N VAL A 21 4.94 5.86 -2.11
CA VAL A 21 4.34 5.39 -0.86
C VAL A 21 5.05 4.13 -0.41
N VAL A 22 5.54 4.12 0.83
CA VAL A 22 6.09 2.92 1.47
C VAL A 22 5.08 2.37 2.47
N ILE A 23 4.65 1.13 2.24
CA ILE A 23 3.70 0.40 3.07
C ILE A 23 4.46 -0.71 3.78
N ASN A 24 4.52 -0.65 5.11
CA ASN A 24 5.04 -1.75 5.89
C ASN A 24 3.96 -2.83 6.04
N VAL A 25 4.33 -4.08 5.79
CA VAL A 25 3.44 -5.24 5.84
C VAL A 25 4.02 -6.28 6.79
N PRO A 26 3.19 -7.06 7.49
CA PRO A 26 3.66 -7.91 8.57
C PRO A 26 4.48 -9.13 8.12
N ASP A 27 4.35 -9.58 6.86
CA ASP A 27 5.15 -10.69 6.34
C ASP A 27 5.30 -10.67 4.79
N GLN A 28 6.17 -11.55 4.29
CA GLN A 28 6.46 -11.67 2.86
C GLN A 28 5.27 -12.21 2.04
N ILE A 29 4.36 -12.97 2.65
CA ILE A 29 3.15 -13.49 1.98
C ILE A 29 2.22 -12.32 1.67
N TRP A 30 2.03 -11.40 2.62
CA TRP A 30 1.29 -10.15 2.40
C TRP A 30 1.91 -9.31 1.31
N ARG A 31 3.23 -9.16 1.28
CA ARG A 31 3.92 -8.45 0.20
C ARG A 31 3.56 -9.03 -1.17
N LYS A 32 3.58 -10.36 -1.31
CA LYS A 32 3.22 -11.03 -2.58
C LYS A 32 1.76 -10.80 -2.95
N GLN A 33 0.84 -10.84 -2.00
CA GLN A 33 -0.58 -10.59 -2.26
C GLN A 33 -0.84 -9.13 -2.67
N LEU A 34 -0.25 -8.17 -1.95
CA LEU A 34 -0.43 -6.75 -2.21
C LEU A 34 0.27 -6.31 -3.51
N MET A 35 1.39 -6.93 -3.88
CA MET A 35 2.00 -6.70 -5.20
C MET A 35 1.08 -7.07 -6.35
N LYS A 36 0.23 -8.10 -6.23
CA LYS A 36 -0.78 -8.43 -7.24
C LYS A 36 -1.90 -7.38 -7.32
N MET A 37 -2.19 -6.72 -6.20
CA MET A 37 -3.21 -5.67 -6.09
C MET A 37 -2.65 -4.26 -6.28
N ARG A 38 -1.35 -4.12 -6.57
CA ARG A 38 -0.66 -2.84 -6.75
C ARG A 38 -1.38 -1.85 -7.68
N PRO A 39 -1.88 -2.22 -8.88
CA PRO A 39 -2.60 -1.27 -9.73
C PRO A 39 -3.92 -0.77 -9.11
N GLN A 40 -4.65 -1.64 -8.40
CA GLN A 40 -5.90 -1.26 -7.73
C GLN A 40 -5.62 -0.35 -6.53
N LEU A 41 -4.57 -0.66 -5.75
CA LEU A 41 -4.12 0.18 -4.66
C LEU A 41 -3.68 1.55 -5.18
N LEU A 42 -2.91 1.61 -6.27
CA LEU A 42 -2.47 2.87 -6.87
C LEU A 42 -3.65 3.72 -7.34
N ALA A 43 -4.65 3.11 -7.97
CA ALA A 43 -5.87 3.81 -8.37
C ALA A 43 -6.64 4.35 -7.16
N LYS A 44 -6.85 3.52 -6.12
CA LYS A 44 -7.53 3.92 -4.88
C LYS A 44 -6.80 5.04 -4.14
N MET A 45 -5.47 5.02 -4.13
CA MET A 45 -4.68 6.05 -3.47
C MET A 45 -4.68 7.39 -4.25
N ASN A 46 -4.87 7.35 -5.57
CA ASN A 46 -4.98 8.55 -6.40
C ASN A 46 -6.42 9.07 -6.55
N GLU A 47 -7.44 8.26 -6.22
CA GLU A 47 -8.87 8.62 -6.27
C GLU A 47 -9.22 9.96 -5.58
N PRO A 48 -8.67 10.31 -4.40
CA PRO A 48 -8.97 11.60 -3.77
C PRO A 48 -8.20 12.80 -4.37
N TRP A 49 -7.28 12.59 -5.32
CA TRP A 49 -6.44 13.65 -5.88
C TRP A 49 -6.91 14.03 -7.29
N ALA A 50 -7.01 15.34 -7.56
CA ALA A 50 -7.40 15.86 -8.88
C ALA A 50 -6.38 15.54 -10.00
N SER A 51 -5.16 15.15 -9.63
CA SER A 51 -4.13 14.65 -10.55
C SER A 51 -3.34 13.55 -9.85
N PRO A 52 -2.93 12.48 -10.58
CA PRO A 52 -2.25 11.34 -9.98
C PRO A 52 -0.91 11.78 -9.37
N TRP A 53 -0.89 11.88 -8.05
CA TRP A 53 0.25 12.30 -7.24
C TRP A 53 1.17 11.10 -6.93
N ILE A 54 0.59 9.95 -6.64
CA ILE A 54 1.33 8.74 -6.27
C ILE A 54 1.63 7.95 -7.53
N LYS A 55 2.92 7.78 -7.83
CA LYS A 55 3.43 7.06 -9.00
C LYS A 55 3.89 5.66 -8.66
N GLU A 56 4.26 5.42 -7.40
CA GLU A 56 4.84 4.15 -7.00
C GLU A 56 4.43 3.75 -5.57
N ILE A 57 4.10 2.48 -5.39
CA ILE A 57 3.90 1.85 -4.08
C ILE A 57 4.99 0.81 -3.86
N VAL A 58 5.66 0.89 -2.71
CA VAL A 58 6.67 -0.06 -2.24
C VAL A 58 6.18 -0.76 -1.00
N PHE A 59 6.38 -2.07 -0.93
CA PHE A 59 6.02 -2.87 0.23
C PHE A 59 7.30 -3.32 0.95
N THR A 60 7.44 -2.93 2.21
CA THR A 60 8.51 -3.38 3.12
C THR A 60 7.91 -4.30 4.17
N TYR A 61 8.72 -5.15 4.80
CA TYR A 61 8.32 -5.93 5.97
C TYR A 61 9.47 -5.89 6.98
N GLU A 62 9.17 -5.73 8.26
CA GLU A 62 10.13 -5.95 9.33
C GLU A 62 10.17 -7.45 9.65
N ASN A 63 11.37 -7.99 9.79
CA ASN A 63 11.61 -9.40 10.06
C ASN A 63 12.21 -9.56 11.46
#